data_AF-A0A3S0X2Q7-F1
#
_entry.id   AF-A0A3S0X2Q7-F1
#
_cell.length_a   1.000
_cell.length_b   1.000
_cell.length_c   1.000
_cell.angle_alpha   90.00
_cell.angle_beta   90.00
_cell.angle_gamma   90.00
#
_symmetry.space_group_name_H-M   'P 1'
#
loop_
_entity.id
_entity.type
_entity.pdbx_description
1 polymer ?
#
loop_
_entity_poly.entity_id
_entity_poly.type
_entity_poly.pdbx_seq_one_letter_code
_entity_poly.pdbx_strand_id
1 'polypeptide(L)'
;MIRLLSCIALIVAMVATMDRVLASALGDLLLRSDDRFMAVYRPAPPDERPADVVVLGNSRADNHFPTEAVSAVACGTAINLGMGGAPTTVSDALWQDYVERHGAPRLLILEPTGVVDDPRTLADVPLLSHYSPRVDELVRKVDHGQWLSNKAFHLMAFNSNQTIRLAAGLIRPSGDRTLSGTVPAPLRAQLANAPEETMVGFQLNWEAMDRIVQSARAQGTKVAVVITPFYPVHAAKLTNYDAFFEDMKRRLPADVAFIDARRGVQKEELFMDALHVNEDGVKAMFAALEPDLRPLGACPVDAIASLSTPVETSQR
;
A
#
# COMPACT_ATOMS: atom_id res chain seq x y z
N MET A 1 -39.97 35.41 -16.26
CA MET A 1 -39.05 35.13 -15.14
C MET A 1 -39.30 33.78 -14.49
N ILE A 2 -40.52 33.48 -14.01
CA ILE A 2 -40.83 32.17 -13.37
C ILE A 2 -40.51 30.98 -14.26
N ARG A 3 -40.94 30.97 -15.53
CA ARG A 3 -40.65 29.87 -16.48
C ARG A 3 -39.15 29.62 -16.66
N LEU A 4 -38.34 30.69 -16.77
CA LEU A 4 -36.89 30.58 -16.91
C LEU A 4 -36.26 29.97 -15.65
N LEU A 5 -36.68 30.43 -14.45
CA LEU A 5 -36.21 29.88 -13.18
C LEU A 5 -36.59 28.40 -13.03
N SER A 6 -37.81 28.01 -13.44
CA SER A 6 -38.23 26.62 -13.47
C SER A 6 -37.40 25.77 -14.43
N CYS A 7 -37.07 26.28 -15.62
CA CYS A 7 -36.19 25.58 -16.56
C CYS A 7 -34.78 25.40 -15.99
N ILE A 8 -34.20 26.44 -15.37
CA ILE A 8 -32.89 26.36 -14.72
C ILE A 8 -32.92 25.34 -13.59
N ALA A 9 -33.92 25.39 -12.71
CA ALA A 9 -34.07 24.45 -11.62
C ALA A 9 -34.20 23.00 -12.12
N LEU A 10 -34.96 22.77 -13.19
CA LEU A 10 -35.11 21.45 -13.81
C LEU A 10 -33.78 20.93 -14.37
N ILE A 11 -33.01 21.78 -15.06
CA ILE A 11 -31.69 21.40 -15.60
C ILE A 11 -30.73 21.06 -14.46
N VAL A 12 -30.66 21.89 -13.41
CA VAL A 12 -29.81 21.64 -12.24
C VAL A 12 -30.21 20.33 -11.55
N ALA A 13 -31.50 20.11 -11.32
CA ALA A 13 -32.01 18.87 -10.73
C ALA A 13 -31.68 17.65 -11.59
N MET A 14 -31.82 17.75 -12.91
CA MET A 14 -31.49 16.68 -13.85
C MET A 14 -30.00 16.35 -13.81
N VAL A 15 -29.11 17.35 -13.91
CA VAL A 15 -27.65 17.15 -13.86
C VAL A 15 -27.25 16.53 -12.52
N ALA A 16 -27.75 17.05 -11.40
CA ALA A 16 -27.44 16.53 -10.07
C ALA A 16 -27.94 15.10 -9.84
N THR A 17 -29.05 14.73 -10.48
CA THR A 17 -29.62 13.37 -10.43
C THR A 17 -28.80 12.42 -11.31
N MET A 18 -28.50 12.83 -12.55
CA MET A 18 -27.69 12.03 -13.47
C MET A 18 -26.29 11.76 -12.91
N ASP A 19 -25.63 12.77 -12.34
CA ASP A 19 -24.33 12.63 -11.68
C ASP A 19 -24.35 11.54 -10.61
N ARG A 20 -25.34 11.57 -9.69
CA ARG A 20 -25.46 10.57 -8.63
C ARG A 20 -25.75 9.16 -9.15
N VAL A 21 -26.68 9.04 -10.10
CA VAL A 21 -27.05 7.74 -10.68
C VAL A 21 -25.88 7.13 -11.43
N LEU A 22 -25.18 7.92 -12.25
CA LEU A 22 -24.02 7.45 -13.00
C LEU A 22 -22.84 7.14 -12.09
N ALA A 23 -22.59 7.94 -11.05
CA ALA A 23 -21.55 7.65 -10.06
C ALA A 23 -21.82 6.34 -9.30
N SER A 24 -23.07 6.10 -8.88
CA SER A 24 -23.46 4.83 -8.25
C SER A 24 -23.30 3.65 -9.22
N ALA A 25 -23.82 3.78 -10.44
CA ALA A 25 -23.71 2.72 -11.44
C ALA A 25 -22.25 2.41 -11.83
N LEU A 26 -21.40 3.44 -11.91
CA LEU A 26 -19.98 3.28 -12.13
C LEU A 26 -19.30 2.63 -10.93
N GLY A 27 -19.61 3.05 -9.71
CA GLY A 27 -19.10 2.42 -8.49
C GLY A 27 -19.43 0.93 -8.41
N ASP A 28 -20.71 0.57 -8.60
CA ASP A 28 -21.17 -0.82 -8.61
C ASP A 28 -20.50 -1.66 -9.70
N LEU A 29 -20.24 -1.05 -10.86
CA LEU A 29 -19.52 -1.70 -11.95
C LEU A 29 -18.05 -1.94 -11.58
N LEU A 30 -17.35 -0.91 -11.10
CA LEU A 30 -15.92 -0.99 -10.77
C LEU A 30 -15.64 -1.91 -9.57
N LEU A 31 -16.59 -2.07 -8.65
CA LEU A 31 -16.47 -3.02 -7.53
C LEU A 31 -16.28 -4.49 -7.98
N ARG A 32 -16.67 -4.80 -9.22
CA ARG A 32 -16.49 -6.12 -9.85
C ARG A 32 -15.10 -6.29 -10.46
N SER A 33 -14.28 -5.25 -10.48
CA SER A 33 -12.91 -5.30 -10.97
C SER A 33 -12.08 -6.27 -10.13
N ASP A 34 -11.16 -6.96 -10.79
CA ASP A 34 -10.18 -7.83 -10.15
C ASP A 34 -9.04 -7.06 -9.44
N ASP A 35 -9.08 -5.73 -9.43
CA ASP A 35 -8.06 -4.92 -8.75
C ASP A 35 -8.16 -5.07 -7.22
N ARG A 36 -6.99 -5.25 -6.62
CA ARG A 36 -6.75 -5.41 -5.17
C ARG A 36 -7.46 -4.39 -4.27
N PHE A 37 -7.63 -3.14 -4.69
CA PHE A 37 -8.34 -2.17 -3.84
C PHE A 37 -9.84 -2.45 -3.79
N MET A 38 -10.43 -2.98 -4.87
CA MET A 38 -11.84 -3.38 -4.87
C MET A 38 -12.07 -4.64 -4.04
N ALA A 39 -11.06 -5.51 -3.90
CA ALA A 39 -11.14 -6.67 -3.02
C ALA A 39 -11.42 -6.26 -1.55
N VAL A 40 -10.92 -5.10 -1.11
CA VAL A 40 -11.22 -4.54 0.22
C VAL A 40 -12.71 -4.25 0.38
N TYR A 41 -13.35 -3.68 -0.65
CA TYR A 41 -14.70 -3.13 -0.55
C TYR A 41 -15.79 -4.08 -1.04
N ARG A 42 -15.42 -5.17 -1.72
CA ARG A 42 -16.36 -6.19 -2.14
C ARG A 42 -16.91 -6.91 -0.91
N PRO A 43 -18.22 -7.21 -0.87
CA PRO A 43 -18.78 -8.03 0.20
C PRO A 43 -18.08 -9.39 0.24
N ALA A 44 -17.51 -9.73 1.39
CA ALA A 44 -16.92 -11.04 1.62
C ALA A 44 -18.02 -12.13 1.63
N PRO A 45 -17.86 -13.26 0.91
CA PRO A 45 -18.70 -14.43 1.10
C PRO A 45 -18.68 -14.89 2.57
N PRO A 46 -19.75 -15.54 3.06
CA PRO A 46 -19.85 -15.96 4.47
C PRO A 46 -18.69 -16.82 4.99
N ASP A 47 -18.01 -17.55 4.11
CA ASP A 47 -16.92 -18.45 4.44
C ASP A 47 -15.53 -17.91 4.03
N GLU A 48 -15.45 -16.68 3.51
CA GLU A 48 -14.19 -16.07 3.15
C GLU A 48 -13.42 -15.70 4.42
N ARG A 49 -12.17 -16.15 4.48
CA ARG A 49 -11.25 -15.82 5.56
C ARG A 49 -10.44 -14.59 5.15
N PRO A 50 -10.03 -13.73 6.12
CA PRO A 50 -9.07 -12.68 5.82
C PRO A 50 -7.81 -13.27 5.18
N ALA A 51 -7.16 -12.48 4.32
CA ALA A 51 -5.85 -12.82 3.82
C ALA A 51 -4.88 -13.08 4.97
N ASP A 52 -3.99 -14.05 4.81
CA ASP A 52 -2.97 -14.36 5.81
C ASP A 52 -1.98 -13.20 5.96
N VAL A 53 -1.68 -12.50 4.87
CA VAL A 53 -0.73 -11.39 4.83
C VAL A 53 -1.33 -10.17 4.13
N VAL A 54 -1.24 -9.02 4.77
CA VAL A 54 -1.53 -7.71 4.16
C VAL A 54 -0.24 -6.93 4.01
N VAL A 55 0.01 -6.34 2.85
CA VAL A 55 1.10 -5.40 2.61
C VAL A 55 0.55 -3.98 2.52
N LEU A 56 1.17 -3.01 3.21
CA LEU A 56 0.85 -1.59 3.15
C LEU A 56 2.08 -0.76 2.81
N GLY A 57 1.85 0.42 2.22
CA GLY A 57 2.87 1.43 1.95
C GLY A 57 2.55 2.24 0.70
N ASN A 58 3.56 2.93 0.18
CA ASN A 58 3.44 3.78 -1.01
C ASN A 58 3.78 3.00 -2.31
N SER A 59 4.35 3.69 -3.32
CA SER A 59 4.80 3.05 -4.56
C SER A 59 5.81 1.94 -4.34
N ARG A 60 6.63 2.00 -3.29
CA ARG A 60 7.60 0.94 -3.00
C ARG A 60 6.89 -0.31 -2.52
N ALA A 61 5.87 -0.20 -1.68
CA ALA A 61 5.02 -1.35 -1.37
C ALA A 61 4.32 -1.90 -2.63
N ASP A 62 3.75 -1.01 -3.45
CA ASP A 62 3.00 -1.37 -4.66
C ASP A 62 3.86 -2.19 -5.65
N ASN A 63 5.13 -1.81 -5.82
CA ASN A 63 6.01 -2.39 -6.83
C ASN A 63 6.93 -3.51 -6.27
N HIS A 64 7.30 -3.44 -4.99
CA HIS A 64 8.33 -4.33 -4.44
C HIS A 64 7.78 -5.62 -3.86
N PHE A 65 6.49 -5.72 -3.55
CA PHE A 65 5.89 -6.87 -2.88
C PHE A 65 4.82 -7.56 -3.75
N PRO A 66 5.20 -8.21 -4.86
CA PRO A 66 4.26 -9.04 -5.61
C PRO A 66 3.68 -10.13 -4.70
N THR A 67 2.38 -10.34 -4.80
CA THR A 67 1.63 -11.18 -3.86
C THR A 67 2.10 -12.63 -3.87
N GLU A 68 2.57 -13.14 -5.02
CA GLU A 68 3.15 -14.48 -5.13
C GLU A 68 4.43 -14.62 -4.29
N ALA A 69 5.35 -13.65 -4.36
CA ALA A 69 6.60 -13.68 -3.60
C ALA A 69 6.35 -13.55 -2.08
N VAL A 70 5.40 -12.70 -1.70
CA VAL A 70 4.96 -12.58 -0.30
C VAL A 70 4.37 -13.89 0.19
N SER A 71 3.49 -14.50 -0.59
CA SER A 71 2.85 -15.79 -0.25
C SER A 71 3.88 -16.91 -0.11
N ALA A 72 4.91 -16.93 -0.96
CA ALA A 72 5.98 -17.93 -0.91
C ALA A 72 6.85 -17.81 0.35
N VAL A 73 7.18 -16.58 0.78
CA VAL A 73 8.06 -16.36 1.94
C VAL A 73 7.30 -16.36 3.26
N ALA A 74 6.13 -15.74 3.31
CA ALA A 74 5.37 -15.54 4.54
C ALA A 74 4.21 -16.54 4.72
N CYS A 75 3.99 -17.45 3.76
CA CYS A 75 2.97 -18.49 3.75
C CYS A 75 1.50 -18.00 3.82
N GLY A 76 0.67 -18.57 2.95
CA GLY A 76 -0.76 -18.26 2.89
C GLY A 76 -1.09 -17.21 1.84
N THR A 77 -2.33 -16.74 1.85
CA THR A 77 -2.80 -15.74 0.87
C THR A 77 -2.29 -14.35 1.23
N ALA A 78 -1.80 -13.63 0.22
CA ALA A 78 -1.35 -12.25 0.38
C ALA A 78 -2.22 -11.28 -0.41
N ILE A 79 -2.51 -10.13 0.19
CA ILE A 79 -3.06 -8.97 -0.49
C ILE A 79 -2.11 -7.79 -0.32
N ASN A 80 -1.73 -7.15 -1.43
CA ASN A 80 -0.90 -5.96 -1.39
C ASN A 80 -1.77 -4.72 -1.55
N LEU A 81 -1.87 -3.88 -0.53
CA LEU A 81 -2.61 -2.61 -0.55
C LEU A 81 -1.68 -1.40 -0.65
N GLY A 82 -0.42 -1.60 -1.07
CA GLY A 82 0.50 -0.55 -1.42
C GLY A 82 -0.02 0.29 -2.58
N MET A 83 0.08 1.61 -2.46
CA MET A 83 -0.45 2.54 -3.47
C MET A 83 0.60 3.57 -3.89
N GLY A 84 0.85 3.64 -5.21
CA GLY A 84 1.77 4.58 -5.82
C GLY A 84 1.59 6.03 -5.37
N GLY A 85 2.64 6.62 -4.79
CA GLY A 85 2.65 8.03 -4.35
C GLY A 85 1.73 8.38 -3.18
N ALA A 86 1.20 7.36 -2.48
CA ALA A 86 0.26 7.59 -1.39
C ALA A 86 0.97 7.77 -0.03
N PRO A 87 0.60 8.78 0.77
CA PRO A 87 1.12 8.97 2.11
C PRO A 87 0.62 7.91 3.09
N THR A 88 1.29 7.77 4.23
CA THR A 88 0.93 6.75 5.25
C THR A 88 -0.50 6.92 5.78
N THR A 89 -1.04 8.14 5.77
CA THR A 89 -2.46 8.40 6.11
C THR A 89 -3.45 7.63 5.22
N VAL A 90 -3.10 7.38 3.96
CA VAL A 90 -3.88 6.53 3.06
C VAL A 90 -3.79 5.07 3.46
N SER A 91 -2.58 4.59 3.77
CA SER A 91 -2.37 3.22 4.24
C SER A 91 -3.16 2.95 5.53
N ASP A 92 -3.27 3.94 6.43
CA ASP A 92 -4.10 3.85 7.64
C ASP A 92 -5.59 3.71 7.28
N ALA A 93 -6.13 4.54 6.39
CA ALA A 93 -7.52 4.41 5.95
C ALA A 93 -7.82 3.03 5.33
N LEU A 94 -6.95 2.56 4.43
CA LEU A 94 -7.07 1.24 3.78
C LEU A 94 -6.99 0.09 4.80
N TRP A 95 -6.07 0.19 5.76
CA TRP A 95 -5.91 -0.79 6.82
C TRP A 95 -7.18 -0.93 7.67
N GLN A 96 -7.72 0.20 8.15
CA GLN A 96 -8.94 0.19 8.97
C GLN A 96 -10.13 -0.34 8.17
N ASP A 97 -10.23 0.02 6.89
CA ASP A 97 -11.31 -0.48 6.03
C ASP A 97 -11.22 -1.98 5.77
N TYR A 98 -10.01 -2.48 5.52
CA TYR A 98 -9.76 -3.90 5.31
C TYR A 98 -10.13 -4.70 6.54
N VAL A 99 -9.59 -4.33 7.70
CA VAL A 99 -9.84 -5.02 8.96
C VAL A 99 -11.32 -5.06 9.30
N GLU A 100 -12.03 -3.93 9.16
CA GLU A 100 -13.45 -3.87 9.51
C GLU A 100 -14.30 -4.85 8.67
N ARG A 101 -13.89 -5.07 7.41
CA ARG A 101 -14.65 -5.88 6.44
C ARG A 101 -14.25 -7.34 6.45
N HIS A 102 -12.96 -7.62 6.60
CA HIS A 102 -12.39 -8.96 6.41
C HIS A 102 -11.86 -9.57 7.71
N GLY A 103 -11.65 -8.76 8.74
CA GLY A 103 -11.00 -9.18 9.97
C GLY A 103 -9.47 -9.06 9.92
N ALA A 104 -8.84 -9.42 11.02
CA ALA A 104 -7.40 -9.27 11.20
C ALA A 104 -6.62 -10.33 10.41
N PRO A 105 -5.63 -9.93 9.59
CA PRO A 105 -4.71 -10.88 8.98
C PRO A 105 -3.74 -11.40 10.03
N ARG A 106 -3.04 -12.49 9.70
CA ARG A 106 -2.01 -13.05 10.58
C ARG A 106 -0.77 -12.16 10.62
N LEU A 107 -0.38 -11.59 9.48
CA LEU A 107 0.79 -10.74 9.33
C LEU A 107 0.45 -9.45 8.56
N LEU A 108 0.92 -8.33 9.08
CA LEU A 108 1.01 -7.06 8.39
C LEU A 108 2.48 -6.79 8.02
N ILE A 109 2.75 -6.58 6.74
CA ILE A 109 4.01 -6.03 6.23
C ILE A 109 3.77 -4.55 5.92
N LEU A 110 4.52 -3.66 6.57
CA LEU A 110 4.42 -2.22 6.37
C LEU A 110 5.73 -1.69 5.76
N GLU A 111 5.70 -1.25 4.51
CA GLU A 111 6.76 -0.46 3.90
C GLU A 111 6.59 0.99 4.37
N PRO A 112 7.52 1.54 5.16
CA PRO A 112 7.24 2.73 5.94
C PRO A 112 7.60 4.04 5.23
N THR A 113 8.10 4.00 3.99
CA THR A 113 8.61 5.22 3.34
C THR A 113 7.51 6.20 2.95
N GLY A 114 6.24 5.76 2.97
CA GLY A 114 5.08 6.64 2.88
C GLY A 114 5.03 7.74 3.95
N VAL A 115 5.92 7.72 4.95
CA VAL A 115 6.00 8.80 5.96
C VAL A 115 6.57 10.11 5.40
N VAL A 116 7.37 10.05 4.33
CA VAL A 116 7.97 11.23 3.69
C VAL A 116 7.12 11.83 2.57
N ASP A 117 6.03 11.18 2.19
CA ASP A 117 5.12 11.67 1.14
C ASP A 117 4.19 12.78 1.69
N ASP A 118 3.99 13.86 0.92
CA ASP A 118 3.10 14.96 1.34
C ASP A 118 1.68 14.39 1.60
N PRO A 119 1.08 14.58 2.80
CA PRO A 119 -0.26 14.10 3.13
C PRO A 119 -1.38 14.58 2.20
N ARG A 120 -1.14 15.63 1.40
CA ARG A 120 -2.08 16.14 0.38
C ARG A 120 -1.98 15.41 -0.95
N THR A 121 -0.93 14.62 -1.17
CA THR A 121 -0.75 13.81 -2.39
C THR A 121 -1.56 12.54 -2.25
N LEU A 122 -2.89 12.65 -2.35
CA LEU A 122 -3.81 11.54 -2.16
C LEU A 122 -3.75 10.47 -3.28
N ALA A 123 -2.78 10.53 -4.19
CA ALA A 123 -2.68 9.62 -5.34
C ALA A 123 -4.04 9.46 -6.05
N ASP A 124 -4.45 8.22 -6.30
CA ASP A 124 -5.76 7.89 -6.85
C ASP A 124 -6.82 7.56 -5.76
N VAL A 125 -6.52 7.77 -4.48
CA VAL A 125 -7.39 7.46 -3.33
C VAL A 125 -8.78 8.11 -3.37
N PRO A 126 -8.98 9.35 -3.89
CA PRO A 126 -10.28 10.00 -3.81
C PRO A 126 -11.45 9.18 -4.39
N LEU A 127 -11.22 8.28 -5.36
CA LEU A 127 -12.26 7.38 -5.87
C LEU A 127 -12.79 6.42 -4.79
N LEU A 128 -11.95 6.06 -3.81
CA LEU A 128 -12.32 5.18 -2.71
C LEU A 128 -13.24 5.88 -1.70
N SER A 129 -13.38 7.21 -1.75
CA SER A 129 -14.37 7.94 -0.95
C SER A 129 -15.80 7.49 -1.23
N HIS A 130 -16.04 6.89 -2.41
CA HIS A 130 -17.32 6.28 -2.76
C HIS A 130 -17.64 5.05 -1.89
N TYR A 131 -16.62 4.27 -1.49
CA TYR A 131 -16.77 3.03 -0.73
C TYR A 131 -16.39 3.16 0.75
N SER A 132 -15.69 4.23 1.11
CA SER A 132 -15.09 4.42 2.42
C SER A 132 -15.41 5.81 3.01
N PRO A 133 -16.18 5.86 4.11
CA PRO A 133 -16.33 7.07 4.90
C PRO A 133 -15.01 7.59 5.47
N ARG A 134 -14.05 6.69 5.78
CA ARG A 134 -12.72 7.08 6.29
C ARG A 134 -11.90 7.80 5.24
N VAL A 135 -11.92 7.28 4.02
CA VAL A 135 -11.27 7.95 2.89
C VAL A 135 -11.95 9.29 2.62
N ASP A 136 -13.29 9.35 2.59
CA ASP A 136 -14.01 10.62 2.39
C ASP A 136 -13.63 11.68 3.45
N GLU A 137 -13.50 11.27 4.70
CA GLU A 137 -13.05 12.14 5.78
C GLU A 137 -11.58 12.57 5.60
N LEU A 138 -10.71 11.66 5.15
CA LEU A 138 -9.31 11.97 4.84
C LEU A 138 -9.24 13.04 3.75
N VAL A 139 -9.96 12.86 2.62
CA VAL A 139 -10.01 13.87 1.54
C VAL A 139 -10.49 15.20 2.09
N ARG A 140 -11.56 15.23 2.89
CA ARG A 140 -12.07 16.46 3.52
C ARG A 140 -11.02 17.18 4.36
N LYS A 141 -10.19 16.43 5.11
CA LYS A 141 -9.18 16.98 6.02
C LYS A 141 -7.98 17.56 5.26
N VAL A 142 -7.51 16.89 4.22
CA VAL A 142 -6.26 17.28 3.52
C VAL A 142 -6.49 18.14 2.29
N ASP A 143 -7.65 18.02 1.63
CA ASP A 143 -8.06 18.82 0.47
C ASP A 143 -9.58 19.05 0.46
N HIS A 144 -10.02 20.03 1.26
CA HIS A 144 -11.43 20.42 1.35
C HIS A 144 -12.01 20.89 0.00
N GLY A 145 -11.17 21.44 -0.88
CA GLY A 145 -11.60 21.89 -2.21
C GLY A 145 -11.99 20.71 -3.09
N GLN A 146 -11.11 19.72 -3.20
CA GLN A 146 -11.40 18.47 -3.89
C GLN A 146 -12.60 17.74 -3.26
N TRP A 147 -12.67 17.66 -1.94
CA TRP A 147 -13.81 17.07 -1.25
C TRP A 147 -15.13 17.75 -1.62
N LEU A 148 -15.19 19.08 -1.59
CA LEU A 148 -16.39 19.82 -1.95
C LEU A 148 -16.77 19.59 -3.42
N SER A 149 -15.79 19.57 -4.33
CA SER A 149 -16.01 19.22 -5.73
C SER A 149 -16.59 17.81 -5.89
N ASN A 150 -16.07 16.82 -5.15
CA ASN A 150 -16.58 15.44 -5.19
C ASN A 150 -17.99 15.33 -4.59
N LYS A 151 -18.35 16.14 -3.59
CA LYS A 151 -19.73 16.19 -3.05
C LYS A 151 -20.71 16.91 -3.96
N ALA A 152 -20.25 17.90 -4.71
CA ALA A 152 -21.07 18.59 -5.70
C ALA A 152 -21.28 17.72 -6.96
N PHE A 153 -20.24 17.03 -7.41
CA PHE A 153 -20.21 16.17 -8.58
C PHE A 153 -19.55 14.83 -8.25
N HIS A 154 -20.35 13.81 -7.96
CA HIS A 154 -19.91 12.50 -7.49
C HIS A 154 -19.06 11.77 -8.53
N LEU A 155 -19.29 12.02 -9.83
CA LEU A 155 -18.46 11.46 -10.88
C LEU A 155 -17.01 11.95 -10.84
N MET A 156 -16.74 13.12 -10.26
CA MET A 156 -15.37 13.65 -10.13
C MET A 156 -14.48 12.76 -9.27
N ALA A 157 -15.04 12.03 -8.30
CA ALA A 157 -14.28 11.07 -7.51
C ALA A 157 -13.64 9.98 -8.40
N PHE A 158 -14.28 9.64 -9.53
CA PHE A 158 -13.79 8.63 -10.48
C PHE A 158 -12.90 9.21 -11.58
N ASN A 159 -12.55 10.51 -11.55
CA ASN A 159 -11.69 11.11 -12.56
C ASN A 159 -10.21 10.89 -12.24
N SER A 160 -9.74 9.65 -12.38
CA SER A 160 -8.38 9.25 -12.02
C SER A 160 -7.83 8.12 -12.90
N ASN A 161 -6.51 7.93 -12.88
CA ASN A 161 -5.87 6.84 -13.62
C ASN A 161 -6.30 5.47 -13.07
N GLN A 162 -6.56 5.39 -11.76
CA GLN A 162 -7.04 4.16 -11.15
C GLN A 162 -8.43 3.77 -11.65
N THR A 163 -9.34 4.69 -11.96
CA THR A 163 -10.63 4.33 -12.59
C THR A 163 -10.44 3.56 -13.90
N ILE A 164 -9.50 4.01 -14.74
CA ILE A 164 -9.17 3.31 -15.99
C ILE A 164 -8.57 1.93 -15.70
N ARG A 165 -7.69 1.82 -14.69
CA ARG A 165 -7.12 0.54 -14.25
C ARG A 165 -8.19 -0.43 -13.75
N LEU A 166 -9.12 0.05 -12.92
CA LEU A 166 -10.25 -0.71 -12.42
C LEU A 166 -11.13 -1.19 -13.57
N ALA A 167 -11.44 -0.32 -14.53
CA ALA A 167 -12.23 -0.70 -15.71
C ALA A 167 -11.51 -1.76 -16.57
N ALA A 168 -10.18 -1.66 -16.74
CA ALA A 168 -9.40 -2.70 -17.40
C ALA A 168 -9.45 -4.03 -16.63
N GLY A 169 -9.44 -3.96 -15.29
CA GLY A 169 -9.60 -5.10 -14.38
C GLY A 169 -10.94 -5.82 -14.47
N LEU A 170 -11.93 -5.27 -15.21
CA LEU A 170 -13.18 -5.97 -15.54
C LEU A 170 -13.03 -6.95 -16.72
N ILE A 171 -11.99 -6.75 -17.54
CA ILE A 171 -11.78 -7.47 -18.80
C ILE A 171 -10.60 -8.44 -18.68
N ARG A 172 -9.57 -8.04 -17.92
CA ARG A 172 -8.35 -8.83 -17.69
C ARG A 172 -8.02 -8.88 -16.20
N PRO A 173 -7.45 -9.99 -15.70
CA PRO A 173 -6.96 -10.06 -14.33
C PRO A 173 -5.99 -8.92 -14.02
N SER A 174 -6.05 -8.42 -12.79
CA SER A 174 -5.10 -7.39 -12.34
C SER A 174 -3.84 -8.06 -11.82
N GLY A 175 -2.74 -7.95 -12.57
CA GLY A 175 -1.44 -8.45 -12.13
C GLY A 175 -0.77 -7.57 -11.08
N ASP A 176 0.29 -8.09 -10.48
CA ASP A 176 1.23 -7.30 -9.69
C ASP A 176 1.81 -6.16 -10.54
N ARG A 177 2.18 -5.06 -9.88
CA ARG A 177 2.66 -3.85 -10.56
C ARG A 177 4.18 -3.76 -10.62
N THR A 178 4.90 -4.83 -10.29
CA THR A 178 6.36 -4.88 -10.32
C THR A 178 6.93 -4.35 -11.63
N LEU A 179 7.92 -3.47 -11.52
CA LEU A 179 8.51 -2.78 -12.67
C LEU A 179 9.56 -3.64 -13.35
N SER A 180 9.69 -3.47 -14.67
CA SER A 180 10.72 -4.11 -15.50
C SER A 180 11.64 -3.06 -16.11
N GLY A 181 12.88 -3.44 -16.41
CA GLY A 181 13.87 -2.56 -17.04
C GLY A 181 14.95 -2.09 -16.09
N THR A 182 15.79 -1.16 -16.53
CA THR A 182 16.94 -0.66 -15.78
C THR A 182 17.01 0.86 -15.81
N VAL A 183 17.62 1.48 -14.79
CA VAL A 183 17.83 2.93 -14.75
C VAL A 183 18.53 3.44 -16.04
N PRO A 184 17.86 4.26 -16.87
CA PRO A 184 18.45 4.74 -18.11
C PRO A 184 19.70 5.59 -17.86
N ALA A 185 20.68 5.55 -18.78
CA ALA A 185 21.92 6.32 -18.64
C ALA A 185 21.70 7.83 -18.38
N PRO A 186 20.75 8.53 -19.05
CA PRO A 186 20.46 9.92 -18.75
C PRO A 186 19.98 10.13 -17.30
N LEU A 187 19.13 9.23 -16.79
CA LEU A 187 18.63 9.30 -15.42
C LEU A 187 19.74 9.03 -14.41
N ARG A 188 20.64 8.07 -14.67
CA ARG A 188 21.82 7.82 -13.82
C ARG A 188 22.71 9.06 -13.71
N ALA A 189 22.97 9.73 -14.83
CA ALA A 189 23.72 10.99 -14.84
C ALA A 189 23.01 12.10 -14.07
N GLN A 190 21.68 12.20 -14.17
CA GLN A 190 20.90 13.15 -13.40
C GLN A 190 20.99 12.88 -11.89
N LEU A 191 20.82 11.62 -11.47
CA LEU A 191 20.88 11.22 -10.05
C LEU A 191 22.28 11.44 -9.46
N ALA A 192 23.35 11.16 -10.22
CA ALA A 192 24.71 11.42 -9.79
C ALA A 192 24.97 12.92 -9.51
N ASN A 193 24.34 13.80 -10.30
CA ASN A 193 24.45 15.25 -10.18
C ASN A 193 23.38 15.90 -9.30
N ALA A 194 22.42 15.12 -8.78
CA ALA A 194 21.39 15.64 -7.89
C ALA A 194 22.02 16.21 -6.61
N PRO A 195 21.41 17.27 -6.04
CA PRO A 195 21.85 17.80 -4.76
C PRO A 195 21.69 16.75 -3.66
N GLU A 196 22.40 16.98 -2.56
CA GLU A 196 22.13 16.27 -1.33
C GLU A 196 20.75 16.65 -0.78
N GLU A 197 20.08 15.67 -0.20
CA GLU A 197 18.73 15.79 0.35
C GLU A 197 18.66 15.20 1.76
N THR A 198 17.60 15.54 2.48
CA THR A 198 17.26 14.93 3.77
C THR A 198 15.89 14.29 3.68
N MET A 199 15.76 13.11 4.26
CA MET A 199 14.46 12.50 4.48
C MET A 199 13.78 13.19 5.67
N VAL A 200 12.61 13.79 5.43
CA VAL A 200 11.81 14.44 6.47
C VAL A 200 10.41 13.85 6.42
N GLY A 201 10.02 13.15 7.49
CA GLY A 201 8.68 12.60 7.60
C GLY A 201 7.68 13.65 8.05
N PHE A 202 6.46 13.58 7.51
CA PHE A 202 5.35 14.43 7.94
C PHE A 202 4.74 13.88 9.23
N GLN A 203 4.45 14.76 10.19
CA GLN A 203 3.90 14.37 11.49
C GLN A 203 2.60 13.56 11.37
N LEU A 204 1.69 13.95 10.47
CA LEU A 204 0.44 13.20 10.23
C LEU A 204 0.69 11.77 9.76
N ASN A 205 1.76 11.55 9.00
CA ASN A 205 2.11 10.21 8.51
C ASN A 205 2.79 9.38 9.60
N TRP A 206 3.62 9.98 10.44
CA TRP A 206 4.15 9.30 11.63
C TRP A 206 3.03 8.82 12.54
N GLU A 207 2.05 9.69 12.82
CA GLU A 207 0.89 9.33 13.63
C GLU A 207 0.03 8.24 12.97
N ALA A 208 -0.08 8.25 11.63
CA ALA A 208 -0.76 7.20 10.88
C ALA A 208 -0.01 5.86 10.99
N MET A 209 1.32 5.87 10.90
CA MET A 209 2.15 4.69 11.11
C MET A 209 1.91 4.11 12.51
N ASP A 210 1.92 4.97 13.54
CA ASP A 210 1.67 4.56 14.93
C ASP A 210 0.28 3.93 15.08
N ARG A 211 -0.76 4.53 14.48
CA ARG A 211 -2.13 3.97 14.50
C ARG A 211 -2.25 2.63 13.79
N ILE A 212 -1.61 2.45 12.63
CA ILE A 212 -1.58 1.18 11.92
C ILE A 212 -0.95 0.10 12.81
N VAL A 213 0.25 0.36 13.33
CA VAL A 213 0.99 -0.60 14.16
C VAL A 213 0.22 -0.95 15.43
N GLN A 214 -0.32 0.04 16.13
CA GLN A 214 -1.09 -0.18 17.36
C GLN A 214 -2.38 -0.96 17.10
N SER A 215 -3.14 -0.60 16.06
CA SER A 215 -4.40 -1.28 15.73
C SER A 215 -4.20 -2.71 15.23
N ALA A 216 -3.12 -2.99 14.49
CA ALA A 216 -2.74 -4.36 14.11
C ALA A 216 -2.40 -5.21 15.33
N ARG A 217 -1.56 -4.70 16.22
CA ARG A 217 -1.19 -5.41 17.46
C ARG A 217 -2.39 -5.67 18.36
N ALA A 218 -3.29 -4.69 18.50
CA ALA A 218 -4.50 -4.82 19.30
C ALA A 218 -5.43 -5.96 18.83
N GLN A 219 -5.30 -6.37 17.57
CA GLN A 219 -6.08 -7.44 16.96
C GLN A 219 -5.33 -8.77 16.84
N GLY A 220 -4.12 -8.85 17.39
CA GLY A 220 -3.29 -10.06 17.34
C GLY A 220 -2.58 -10.27 16.00
N THR A 221 -2.62 -9.29 15.09
CA THR A 221 -1.81 -9.30 13.87
C THR A 221 -0.34 -9.07 14.22
N LYS A 222 0.55 -9.95 13.74
CA LYS A 222 2.00 -9.71 13.81
C LYS A 222 2.36 -8.57 12.86
N VAL A 223 3.27 -7.70 13.25
CA VAL A 223 3.69 -6.55 12.43
C VAL A 223 5.17 -6.67 12.08
N ALA A 224 5.47 -6.55 10.78
CA ALA A 224 6.80 -6.39 10.24
C ALA A 224 6.89 -5.04 9.52
N VAL A 225 7.72 -4.14 10.03
CA VAL A 225 8.11 -2.93 9.31
C VAL A 225 9.32 -3.26 8.46
N VAL A 226 9.15 -3.24 7.14
CA VAL A 226 10.15 -3.72 6.17
C VAL A 226 10.62 -2.55 5.32
N ILE A 227 11.91 -2.24 5.40
CA ILE A 227 12.49 -1.20 4.56
C ILE A 227 13.15 -1.84 3.36
N THR A 228 12.70 -1.42 2.18
CA THR A 228 13.20 -1.96 0.91
C THR A 228 14.44 -1.19 0.40
N PRO A 229 15.20 -1.71 -0.58
CA PRO A 229 16.39 -1.03 -1.12
C PRO A 229 16.06 0.30 -1.82
N PHE A 230 17.00 1.24 -1.81
CA PHE A 230 17.00 2.40 -2.69
C PHE A 230 18.13 2.26 -3.71
N TYR A 231 18.02 2.92 -4.85
CA TYR A 231 19.11 2.94 -5.82
C TYR A 231 20.37 3.52 -5.16
N PRO A 232 21.54 2.84 -5.20
CA PRO A 232 22.70 3.22 -4.38
C PRO A 232 23.18 4.64 -4.58
N VAL A 233 23.17 5.13 -5.83
CA VAL A 233 23.58 6.51 -6.15
C VAL A 233 22.63 7.53 -5.52
N HIS A 234 21.33 7.24 -5.49
CA HIS A 234 20.35 8.11 -4.84
C HIS A 234 20.43 8.01 -3.31
N ALA A 235 20.57 6.79 -2.76
CA ALA A 235 20.75 6.59 -1.32
C ALA A 235 21.97 7.36 -0.76
N ALA A 236 23.05 7.45 -1.54
CA ALA A 236 24.24 8.22 -1.18
C ALA A 236 24.01 9.74 -1.11
N LYS A 237 22.92 10.26 -1.69
CA LYS A 237 22.53 11.69 -1.61
C LYS A 237 21.72 12.01 -0.37
N LEU A 238 21.22 11.00 0.35
CA LEU A 238 20.39 11.17 1.54
C LEU A 238 21.28 11.32 2.77
N THR A 239 21.53 12.56 3.18
CA THR A 239 22.53 12.91 4.21
C THR A 239 22.18 12.39 5.62
N ASN A 240 20.89 12.15 5.88
CA ASN A 240 20.40 11.61 7.14
C ASN A 240 19.86 10.17 7.01
N TYR A 241 20.20 9.43 5.95
CA TYR A 241 19.60 8.13 5.64
C TYR A 241 19.60 7.15 6.82
N ASP A 242 20.76 6.92 7.46
CA ASP A 242 20.84 6.02 8.60
C ASP A 242 20.15 6.58 9.85
N ALA A 243 20.33 7.87 10.14
CA ALA A 243 19.70 8.51 11.28
C ALA A 243 18.16 8.49 11.19
N PHE A 244 17.61 8.63 9.99
CA PHE A 244 16.18 8.61 9.73
C PHE A 244 15.55 7.25 10.06
N PHE A 245 16.14 6.16 9.58
CA PHE A 245 15.62 4.82 9.83
C PHE A 245 15.92 4.32 11.25
N GLU A 246 16.99 4.80 11.88
CA GLU A 246 17.21 4.60 13.32
C GLU A 246 16.14 5.32 14.17
N ASP A 247 15.70 6.53 13.77
CA ASP A 247 14.58 7.20 14.44
C ASP A 247 13.27 6.43 14.29
N MET A 248 13.00 5.96 13.08
CA MET A 248 11.85 5.10 12.80
C MET A 248 11.86 3.85 13.69
N LYS A 249 12.99 3.14 13.76
CA LYS A 249 13.13 1.95 14.60
C LYS A 249 12.87 2.24 16.08
N ARG A 250 13.39 3.35 16.61
CA ARG A 250 13.18 3.74 18.02
C ARG A 250 11.71 4.06 18.36
N ARG A 251 10.90 4.46 17.38
CA ARG A 251 9.47 4.73 17.57
C ARG A 251 8.64 3.45 17.68
N LEU A 252 9.12 2.35 17.12
CA LEU A 252 8.36 1.10 17.09
C LEU A 252 8.35 0.41 18.46
N PRO A 253 7.24 -0.24 18.84
CA PRO A 253 7.21 -1.15 19.98
C PRO A 253 8.26 -2.26 19.83
N ALA A 254 8.82 -2.71 20.95
CA ALA A 254 9.93 -3.68 20.97
C ALA A 254 9.59 -5.05 20.36
N ASP A 255 8.31 -5.41 20.30
CA ASP A 255 7.79 -6.65 19.72
C ASP A 255 7.47 -6.55 18.23
N VAL A 256 7.61 -5.37 17.62
CA VAL A 256 7.46 -5.18 16.17
C VAL A 256 8.78 -5.50 15.48
N ALA A 257 8.73 -6.39 14.50
CA ALA A 257 9.91 -6.72 13.71
C ALA A 257 10.28 -5.53 12.81
N PHE A 258 11.52 -5.07 12.91
CA PHE A 258 12.08 -4.04 12.03
C PHE A 258 13.13 -4.69 11.12
N ILE A 259 12.76 -4.92 9.87
CA ILE A 259 13.58 -5.65 8.89
C ILE A 259 14.18 -4.62 7.93
N ASP A 260 15.48 -4.37 8.10
CA ASP A 260 16.21 -3.38 7.32
C ASP A 260 16.92 -4.03 6.13
N ALA A 261 16.26 -4.03 4.98
CA ALA A 261 16.84 -4.49 3.71
C ALA A 261 17.28 -3.33 2.80
N ARG A 262 17.47 -2.12 3.33
CA ARG A 262 17.90 -0.93 2.55
C ARG A 262 19.13 -1.19 1.69
N ARG A 263 20.00 -2.07 2.17
CA ARG A 263 21.26 -2.43 1.52
C ARG A 263 21.29 -3.84 0.95
N GLY A 264 20.17 -4.58 0.97
CA GLY A 264 20.09 -5.96 0.48
C GLY A 264 20.27 -6.11 -1.03
N VAL A 265 20.08 -5.03 -1.78
CA VAL A 265 20.31 -4.96 -3.24
C VAL A 265 21.18 -3.75 -3.55
N GLN A 266 22.31 -3.96 -4.23
CA GLN A 266 23.31 -2.91 -4.52
C GLN A 266 23.68 -2.79 -6.01
N LYS A 267 23.30 -3.77 -6.83
CA LYS A 267 23.64 -3.77 -8.25
C LYS A 267 22.71 -2.83 -9.00
N GLU A 268 23.26 -1.88 -9.75
CA GLU A 268 22.47 -0.86 -10.46
C GLU A 268 21.48 -1.47 -11.46
N GLU A 269 21.84 -2.58 -12.10
CA GLU A 269 20.99 -3.29 -13.06
C GLU A 269 19.73 -3.92 -12.44
N LEU A 270 19.62 -3.92 -11.11
CA LEU A 270 18.46 -4.43 -10.36
C LEU A 270 17.46 -3.31 -10.00
N PHE A 271 17.64 -2.10 -10.53
CA PHE A 271 16.78 -0.95 -10.28
C PHE A 271 16.17 -0.41 -11.56
N MET A 272 14.90 -0.05 -11.51
CA MET A 272 14.20 0.64 -12.60
C MET A 272 14.41 2.15 -12.54
N ASP A 273 14.42 2.73 -11.33
CA ASP A 273 14.66 4.14 -11.09
C ASP A 273 15.33 4.37 -9.71
N ALA A 274 15.33 5.61 -9.22
CA ALA A 274 15.95 5.99 -7.95
C ALA A 274 15.33 5.32 -6.71
N LEU A 275 14.04 4.97 -6.80
CA LEU A 275 13.21 4.51 -5.69
C LEU A 275 12.79 3.05 -5.84
N HIS A 276 12.77 2.52 -7.06
CA HIS A 276 12.17 1.21 -7.34
C HIS A 276 13.17 0.18 -7.85
N VAL A 277 13.16 -1.00 -7.21
CA VAL A 277 13.79 -2.20 -7.78
C VAL A 277 12.99 -2.71 -8.98
N ASN A 278 13.66 -3.35 -9.94
CA ASN A 278 12.98 -4.06 -11.02
C ASN A 278 12.63 -5.51 -10.60
N GLU A 279 12.04 -6.29 -11.50
CA GLU A 279 11.64 -7.69 -11.26
C GLU A 279 12.78 -8.58 -10.72
N ASP A 280 14.02 -8.42 -11.22
CA ASP A 280 15.17 -9.18 -10.75
C ASP A 280 15.67 -8.65 -9.41
N GLY A 281 15.57 -7.34 -9.19
CA GLY A 281 15.82 -6.72 -7.90
C GLY A 281 14.81 -7.14 -6.83
N VAL A 282 13.54 -7.36 -7.18
CA VAL A 282 12.54 -7.95 -6.28
C VAL A 282 12.95 -9.37 -5.87
N LYS A 283 13.39 -10.21 -6.81
CA LYS A 283 13.88 -11.57 -6.47
C LYS A 283 15.08 -11.51 -5.51
N ALA A 284 16.05 -10.65 -5.79
CA ALA A 284 17.21 -10.45 -4.93
C ALA A 284 16.83 -9.91 -3.55
N MET A 285 15.88 -8.97 -3.50
CA MET A 285 15.36 -8.39 -2.27
C MET A 285 14.64 -9.46 -1.41
N PHE A 286 13.77 -10.28 -2.00
CA PHE A 286 13.06 -11.33 -1.25
C PHE A 286 14.01 -12.40 -0.73
N ALA A 287 15.05 -12.77 -1.48
CA ALA A 287 16.09 -13.68 -0.98
C ALA A 287 16.80 -13.11 0.27
N ALA A 288 16.98 -11.78 0.33
CA ALA A 288 17.54 -11.12 1.51
C ALA A 288 16.55 -10.99 2.68
N LEU A 289 15.26 -10.83 2.39
CA LEU A 289 14.19 -10.69 3.40
C LEU A 289 13.73 -12.02 4.00
N GLU A 290 13.90 -13.11 3.28
CA GLU A 290 13.36 -14.43 3.62
C GLU A 290 13.72 -14.92 5.04
N PRO A 291 14.98 -14.83 5.51
CA PRO A 291 15.33 -15.29 6.85
C PRO A 291 14.55 -14.61 7.97
N ASP A 292 14.19 -13.34 7.79
CA ASP A 292 13.49 -12.54 8.80
C ASP A 292 11.97 -12.57 8.64
N LEU A 293 11.46 -12.66 7.40
CA LEU A 293 10.02 -12.69 7.13
C LEU A 293 9.39 -14.07 7.35
N ARG A 294 10.08 -15.15 6.98
CA ARG A 294 9.53 -16.51 7.06
C ARG A 294 9.10 -16.90 8.49
N PRO A 295 9.87 -16.61 9.56
CA PRO A 295 9.44 -16.91 10.94
C PRO A 295 8.18 -16.16 11.38
N LEU A 296 7.93 -14.97 10.83
CA LEU A 296 6.71 -14.19 11.11
C LEU A 296 5.50 -14.81 10.41
N GLY A 297 5.75 -15.47 9.27
CA GLY A 297 4.83 -16.24 8.44
C GLY A 297 4.19 -17.48 9.10
N ALA A 298 4.83 -18.08 10.11
CA ALA A 298 4.36 -19.29 10.77
C ALA A 298 3.90 -20.40 9.79
N CYS A 299 4.74 -20.71 8.80
CA CYS A 299 4.48 -21.73 7.79
C CYS A 299 4.15 -23.10 8.43
N PRO A 300 2.98 -23.72 8.15
CA PRO A 300 2.56 -24.96 8.80
C PRO A 300 3.53 -26.15 8.63
N VAL A 301 4.33 -26.14 7.56
CA VAL A 301 5.35 -27.17 7.29
C VAL A 301 6.51 -27.16 8.29
N ASP A 302 6.80 -26.03 8.94
CA ASP A 302 7.89 -25.95 9.94
C ASP A 302 7.46 -26.53 11.31
N ALA A 303 6.16 -26.59 11.59
CA ALA A 303 5.61 -27.20 12.81
C ALA A 303 5.67 -28.74 12.78
N ILE A 304 5.63 -29.36 11.60
CA ILE A 304 5.74 -30.83 11.46
C ILE A 304 7.21 -31.27 11.49
N ALA A 305 8.12 -30.49 10.92
CA ALA A 305 9.55 -30.78 10.96
C ALA A 305 10.13 -30.69 12.38
N SER A 306 9.67 -29.74 13.20
CA SER A 306 10.09 -29.59 14.60
C SER A 306 9.55 -30.69 15.53
N LEU A 307 8.45 -31.35 15.17
CA LEU A 307 7.93 -32.53 15.87
C LEU A 307 8.61 -33.85 15.45
N SER A 308 9.44 -33.83 14.40
CA SER A 308 10.08 -35.02 13.84
C SER A 308 11.52 -35.23 14.33
N THR A 309 12.05 -34.36 15.20
CA THR A 309 13.37 -34.55 15.84
C THR A 309 13.29 -35.73 16.82
N PRO A 310 14.02 -36.84 16.61
CA PRO A 310 14.02 -37.94 17.55
C PRO A 310 14.61 -37.50 18.89
N VAL A 311 13.91 -37.79 19.98
CA VAL A 311 14.47 -37.71 21.33
C VAL A 311 15.66 -38.67 21.38
N GLU A 312 16.89 -38.14 21.40
CA GLU A 312 18.08 -38.92 21.74
C GLU A 312 17.85 -39.51 23.14
N THR A 313 17.58 -40.82 23.14
CA THR A 313 17.55 -41.62 24.36
C THR A 313 19.00 -41.76 24.81
N SER A 314 19.41 -40.87 25.72
CA SER A 314 20.64 -41.01 26.48
C SER A 314 20.61 -42.33 27.26
N GLN A 315 21.36 -43.32 26.78
CA GLN A 315 21.78 -44.46 27.58
C GLN A 315 22.99 -44.05 28.41
N ARG A 316 22.80 -43.96 29.73
CA ARG A 316 23.74 -44.43 30.76
C ARG A 316 22.96 -44.92 31.97
#